data_AF-A0A4Q3H698-F1
#
_entry.id   AF-A0A4Q3H698-F1
#
_cell.length_a   1.000
_cell.length_b   1.000
_cell.length_c   1.000
_cell.angle_alpha   90.00
_cell.angle_beta   90.00
_cell.angle_gamma   90.00
#
_symmetry.space_group_name_H-M   'P 1'
#
loop_
_entity.id
_entity.type
_entity.pdbx_description
1 polymer ?
#
loop_
_entity_poly.entity_id
_entity_poly.type
_entity_poly.pdbx_seq_one_letter_code
_entity_poly.pdbx_strand_id
1 'polypeptide(L)'
;MSDIVIVGAARTPVGSFLGSFASTPAHDLGAVAINAALARAGIAPEEVDEVVVGGVVSRLEARGYIKREISGSDRRSKVLMLTEMGERLLDALLEAVANAQVAMLQGLTDGERAIFLELLRKTIEAGNGTSRAPYRPVRD
;
A
#
# COMPACT_ATOMS: atom_id res chain seq x y z
N MET A 1 -12.14 -25.86 -17.46
CA MET A 1 -11.46 -25.02 -16.46
C MET A 1 -11.50 -23.62 -17.02
N SER A 2 -12.11 -22.67 -16.32
CA SER A 2 -12.16 -21.28 -16.79
C SER A 2 -10.77 -20.67 -16.60
N ASP A 3 -10.19 -20.13 -17.65
CA ASP A 3 -8.91 -19.43 -17.54
C ASP A 3 -9.10 -18.12 -16.76
N ILE A 4 -8.21 -17.87 -15.80
CA ILE A 4 -8.17 -16.62 -15.05
C ILE A 4 -7.25 -15.66 -15.79
N VAL A 5 -7.80 -14.56 -16.28
CA VAL A 5 -7.09 -13.59 -17.12
C VAL A 5 -7.17 -12.17 -16.54
N ILE A 6 -6.14 -11.37 -16.79
CA ILE A 6 -6.14 -9.93 -16.49
C ILE A 6 -6.44 -9.18 -17.78
N VAL A 7 -7.63 -8.59 -17.85
CA VAL A 7 -8.16 -7.93 -19.06
C VAL A 7 -8.04 -6.41 -19.03
N GLY A 8 -7.76 -5.81 -17.87
CA GLY A 8 -7.61 -4.36 -17.73
C GLY A 8 -7.10 -3.94 -16.35
N ALA A 9 -6.50 -2.76 -16.29
CA ALA A 9 -6.02 -2.16 -15.04
C ALA A 9 -6.07 -0.64 -15.09
N ALA A 10 -6.43 -0.03 -13.96
CA ALA A 10 -6.36 1.40 -13.71
C ALA A 10 -6.14 1.65 -12.21
N ARG A 11 -5.72 2.86 -11.86
CA ARG A 11 -5.45 3.29 -10.48
C ARG A 11 -6.05 4.67 -10.24
N THR A 12 -6.31 4.99 -8.98
CA THR A 12 -6.68 6.35 -8.59
C THR A 12 -5.51 7.33 -8.82
N PRO A 13 -5.79 8.62 -9.07
CA PRO A 13 -4.78 9.66 -9.09
C PRO A 13 -4.03 9.73 -7.76
N VAL A 14 -2.72 10.01 -7.82
CA VAL A 14 -1.91 10.20 -6.61
C VAL A 14 -1.91 11.68 -6.23
N GLY A 15 -2.58 12.01 -5.13
CA GLY A 15 -2.57 13.35 -4.53
C GLY A 15 -1.47 13.56 -3.49
N SER A 16 -1.38 14.78 -2.97
CA SER A 16 -0.73 15.10 -1.69
C SER A 16 -1.78 15.14 -0.58
N PHE A 17 -1.34 14.94 0.67
CA PHE A 17 -2.22 15.14 1.83
C PHE A 17 -2.75 16.59 1.84
N LEU A 18 -4.06 16.75 2.00
CA LEU A 18 -4.77 18.04 1.86
C LEU A 18 -4.60 18.72 0.47
N GLY A 19 -4.25 17.97 -0.56
CA GLY A 19 -4.11 18.47 -1.94
C GLY A 19 -5.42 18.55 -2.72
N SER A 20 -5.33 18.54 -4.06
CA SER A 20 -6.47 18.75 -4.97
C SER A 20 -7.64 17.77 -4.82
N PHE A 21 -7.42 16.60 -4.21
CA PHE A 21 -8.44 15.58 -3.96
C PHE A 21 -8.94 15.56 -2.51
N ALA A 22 -8.57 16.54 -1.67
CA ALA A 22 -8.89 16.54 -0.24
C ALA A 22 -10.40 16.54 0.05
N SER A 23 -11.20 17.14 -0.82
CA SER A 23 -12.66 17.16 -0.73
C SER A 23 -13.33 16.05 -1.52
N THR A 24 -12.58 15.23 -2.27
CA THR A 24 -13.13 14.13 -3.08
C THR A 24 -13.24 12.86 -2.22
N PRO A 25 -14.44 12.29 -2.04
CA PRO A 25 -14.60 11.02 -1.35
C PRO A 25 -13.80 9.89 -1.99
N ALA A 26 -13.23 9.01 -1.17
CA ALA A 26 -12.38 7.91 -1.64
C ALA A 26 -13.12 6.92 -2.56
N HIS A 27 -14.43 6.71 -2.33
CA HIS A 27 -15.25 5.82 -3.16
C HIS A 27 -15.47 6.39 -4.57
N ASP A 28 -15.56 7.71 -4.72
CA ASP A 28 -15.67 8.36 -6.04
C ASP A 28 -14.39 8.17 -6.86
N LEU A 29 -13.23 8.32 -6.23
CA LEU A 29 -11.94 7.99 -6.87
C LEU A 29 -11.88 6.50 -7.26
N GLY A 30 -12.37 5.62 -6.39
CA GLY A 30 -12.49 4.19 -6.67
C GLY A 30 -13.38 3.90 -7.88
N ALA A 31 -14.55 4.55 -7.96
CA ALA A 31 -15.47 4.41 -9.09
C ALA A 31 -14.82 4.85 -10.41
N VAL A 32 -14.08 5.97 -10.42
CA VAL A 32 -13.32 6.42 -11.59
C VAL A 32 -12.29 5.37 -12.03
N ALA A 33 -11.55 4.78 -11.08
CA ALA A 33 -10.56 3.75 -11.39
C ALA A 33 -11.22 2.48 -11.96
N ILE A 34 -12.33 2.01 -11.38
CA ILE A 34 -13.06 0.83 -11.85
C ILE A 34 -13.59 1.05 -13.27
N ASN A 35 -14.27 2.18 -13.50
CA ASN A 35 -14.82 2.51 -14.82
C ASN A 35 -13.72 2.61 -15.89
N ALA A 36 -12.55 3.18 -15.54
CA ALA A 36 -11.41 3.24 -16.44
C ALA A 36 -10.82 1.84 -16.75
N ALA A 37 -10.81 0.92 -15.78
CA ALA A 37 -10.35 -0.44 -16.00
C ALA A 37 -11.31 -1.22 -16.91
N LEU A 38 -12.62 -1.11 -16.69
CA LEU A 38 -13.65 -1.73 -17.53
C LEU A 38 -13.60 -1.20 -18.97
N ALA A 39 -13.51 0.12 -19.13
CA ALA A 39 -13.40 0.73 -20.46
C ALA A 39 -12.16 0.26 -21.23
N ARG A 40 -11.01 0.09 -20.56
CA ARG A 40 -9.78 -0.45 -21.17
C ARG A 40 -9.90 -1.92 -21.54
N ALA A 41 -10.66 -2.69 -20.75
CA ALA A 41 -10.95 -4.09 -21.00
C ALA A 41 -12.04 -4.28 -22.07
N GLY A 42 -12.78 -3.22 -22.43
CA GLY A 42 -13.92 -3.31 -23.35
C GLY A 42 -15.12 -4.05 -22.77
N ILE A 43 -15.24 -4.09 -21.44
CA ILE A 43 -16.30 -4.82 -20.72
C ILE A 43 -17.38 -3.83 -20.28
N ALA A 44 -18.64 -4.15 -20.55
CA ALA A 44 -19.77 -3.35 -20.08
C ALA A 44 -20.01 -3.59 -18.58
N PRO A 45 -20.39 -2.57 -17.79
CA PRO A 45 -20.63 -2.72 -16.35
C PRO A 45 -21.67 -3.80 -16.01
N GLU A 46 -22.65 -4.03 -16.89
CA GLU A 46 -23.71 -5.03 -16.72
C GLU A 46 -23.21 -6.48 -16.84
N GLU A 47 -22.01 -6.68 -17.41
CA GLU A 47 -21.35 -7.98 -17.52
C GLU A 47 -20.53 -8.35 -16.26
N VAL A 48 -20.48 -7.44 -15.27
CA VAL A 48 -19.74 -7.65 -14.02
C VAL A 48 -20.67 -8.14 -12.93
N ASP A 49 -20.53 -9.41 -12.54
CA ASP A 49 -21.32 -10.01 -11.46
C ASP A 49 -20.93 -9.49 -10.07
N GLU A 50 -19.63 -9.29 -9.83
CA GLU A 50 -19.09 -8.91 -8.53
C GLU A 50 -17.91 -7.95 -8.65
N VAL A 51 -17.87 -6.96 -7.75
CA VAL A 51 -16.71 -6.09 -7.57
C VAL A 51 -16.15 -6.27 -6.16
N VAL A 52 -14.93 -6.78 -6.07
CA VAL A 52 -14.23 -6.96 -4.78
C VAL A 52 -13.44 -5.71 -4.44
N VAL A 53 -13.93 -4.91 -3.48
CA VAL A 53 -13.24 -3.68 -3.02
C VAL A 53 -12.51 -3.88 -1.69
N GLY A 54 -11.25 -3.43 -1.66
CA GLY A 54 -10.37 -3.57 -0.51
C GLY A 54 -10.42 -2.41 0.50
N GLY A 55 -11.07 -2.57 1.66
CA GLY A 55 -10.97 -1.61 2.78
C GLY A 55 -9.88 -1.99 3.81
N VAL A 56 -8.61 -1.65 3.56
CA VAL A 56 -7.48 -2.08 4.42
C VAL A 56 -7.65 -1.58 5.87
N VAL A 57 -7.82 -0.28 6.07
CA VAL A 57 -7.94 0.32 7.42
C VAL A 57 -9.17 -0.23 8.16
N SER A 58 -10.33 -0.29 7.49
CA SER A 58 -11.56 -0.80 8.10
C SER A 58 -11.48 -2.28 8.47
N ARG A 59 -10.79 -3.10 7.66
CA ARG A 59 -10.58 -4.51 8.00
C ARG A 59 -9.59 -4.70 9.14
N LEU A 60 -8.49 -3.95 9.17
CA LEU A 60 -7.54 -4.01 10.27
C LEU A 60 -8.19 -3.59 11.59
N GLU A 61 -9.04 -2.56 11.57
CA GLU A 61 -9.79 -2.11 12.75
C GLU A 61 -10.84 -3.13 13.18
N ALA A 62 -11.64 -3.67 12.24
CA ALA A 62 -12.63 -4.69 12.54
C ALA A 62 -12.02 -5.99 13.09
N ARG A 63 -10.79 -6.31 12.69
CA ARG A 63 -10.00 -7.42 13.25
C ARG A 63 -9.30 -7.05 14.55
N GLY A 64 -9.40 -5.82 15.02
CA GLY A 64 -8.80 -5.35 16.26
C GLY A 64 -7.28 -5.18 16.21
N TYR A 65 -6.66 -5.09 15.02
CA TYR A 65 -5.21 -4.86 14.87
C TYR A 65 -4.82 -3.39 14.94
N ILE A 66 -5.75 -2.49 14.63
CA ILE A 66 -5.54 -1.05 14.75
C ILE A 66 -6.72 -0.39 15.46
N LYS A 67 -6.49 0.78 16.03
CA LYS A 67 -7.52 1.70 16.52
C LYS A 67 -7.37 3.06 15.83
N ARG A 68 -8.49 3.78 15.70
CA ARG A 68 -8.52 5.13 15.14
C ARG A 68 -8.84 6.15 16.22
N GLU A 69 -8.00 7.16 16.35
CA GLU A 69 -8.22 8.28 17.27
C GLU A 69 -8.27 9.60 16.47
N ILE A 70 -9.07 10.57 16.90
CA ILE A 70 -9.09 11.89 16.27
C ILE A 70 -7.75 12.56 16.55
N SER A 71 -7.12 13.12 15.51
CA SER A 71 -5.86 13.84 15.71
C SER A 71 -6.05 15.06 16.60
N GLY A 72 -5.14 15.25 17.55
CA GLY A 72 -5.11 16.44 18.40
C GLY A 72 -4.80 17.74 17.63
N SER A 73 -4.18 17.65 16.46
CA SER A 73 -3.81 18.81 15.64
C SER A 73 -4.82 19.17 14.54
N ASP A 74 -5.59 18.22 14.03
CA ASP A 74 -6.68 18.44 13.07
C ASP A 74 -7.81 17.44 13.30
N ARG A 75 -8.95 17.93 13.80
CA ARG A 75 -10.12 17.11 14.16
C ARG A 75 -10.76 16.40 12.96
N ARG A 76 -10.44 16.79 11.73
CA ARG A 76 -10.90 16.12 10.49
C ARG A 76 -10.02 14.93 10.11
N SER A 77 -8.88 14.77 10.74
CA SER A 77 -7.95 13.66 10.50
C SER A 77 -8.02 12.64 11.63
N LYS A 78 -7.87 11.35 11.28
CA LYS A 78 -7.75 10.25 12.23
C LYS A 78 -6.33 9.72 12.23
N VAL A 79 -5.75 9.55 13.41
CA VAL A 79 -4.47 8.86 13.61
C VAL A 79 -4.75 7.37 13.77
N LEU A 80 -3.93 6.54 13.12
CA LEU A 80 -3.98 5.09 13.26
C LEU A 80 -2.92 4.66 14.28
N MET A 81 -3.32 3.85 15.24
CA MET A 81 -2.42 3.26 16.23
C MET A 81 -2.54 1.74 16.14
N LEU A 82 -1.44 1.02 16.30
CA LEU A 82 -1.49 -0.41 16.51
C LEU A 82 -2.18 -0.70 17.86
N THR A 83 -2.88 -1.82 17.92
CA THR A 83 -3.25 -2.44 19.19
C THR A 83 -2.15 -3.41 19.61
N GLU A 84 -2.19 -3.91 20.84
CA GLU A 84 -1.30 -4.96 21.31
C GLU A 84 -1.34 -6.23 20.43
N MET A 85 -2.52 -6.56 19.90
CA MET A 85 -2.68 -7.66 18.95
C MET A 85 -2.09 -7.33 17.57
N GLY A 86 -2.18 -6.06 17.14
CA GLY A 86 -1.54 -5.57 15.93
C GLY A 86 -0.02 -5.60 16.02
N GLU A 87 0.56 -5.22 17.16
CA GLU A 87 2.00 -5.30 17.43
C GLU A 87 2.48 -6.74 17.36
N ARG A 88 1.83 -7.68 18.07
CA ARG A 88 2.19 -9.11 18.00
C ARG A 88 2.13 -9.67 16.58
N LEU A 89 1.11 -9.29 15.81
CA LEU A 89 0.99 -9.72 14.42
C LEU A 89 2.13 -9.12 13.58
N LEU A 90 2.46 -7.85 13.78
CA LEU A 90 3.54 -7.19 13.07
C LEU A 90 4.88 -7.87 13.35
N ASP A 91 5.17 -8.20 14.60
CA ASP A 91 6.40 -8.90 14.99
C ASP A 91 6.51 -10.27 14.28
N ALA A 92 5.43 -11.05 14.28
CA ALA A 92 5.40 -12.33 13.58
C ALA A 92 5.56 -12.19 12.05
N LEU A 93 5.01 -11.11 11.47
CA LEU A 93 5.16 -10.82 10.04
C LEU A 93 6.57 -10.38 9.69
N LEU A 94 7.26 -9.64 10.55
CA LEU A 94 8.63 -9.18 10.29
C LEU A 94 9.59 -10.36 10.12
N GLU A 95 9.43 -11.42 10.91
CA GLU A 95 10.22 -12.65 10.76
C GLU A 95 9.96 -13.33 9.40
N ALA A 96 8.68 -13.46 9.03
CA ALA A 96 8.31 -14.03 7.72
C ALA A 96 8.85 -13.20 6.55
N VAL A 97 8.82 -11.87 6.65
CA VAL A 97 9.38 -10.96 5.64
C VAL A 97 10.90 -11.11 5.56
N ALA A 98 11.60 -11.19 6.69
CA ALA A 98 13.04 -11.41 6.71
C ALA A 98 13.42 -12.72 5.99
N ASN A 99 12.68 -13.80 6.28
CA ASN A 99 12.88 -15.09 5.60
C ASN A 99 12.62 -15.00 4.09
N ALA A 100 11.55 -14.29 3.69
CA ALA A 100 11.25 -14.06 2.27
C ALA A 100 12.35 -13.25 1.57
N GLN A 101 12.89 -12.21 2.21
CA GLN A 101 13.99 -11.41 1.66
C GLN A 101 15.26 -12.24 1.48
N VAL A 102 15.59 -13.11 2.45
CA VAL A 102 16.71 -14.04 2.32
C VAL A 102 16.52 -14.97 1.13
N ALA A 103 15.32 -15.54 0.98
CA ALA A 103 14.99 -16.42 -0.14
C ALA A 103 15.04 -15.71 -1.50
N MET A 104 14.55 -14.47 -1.59
CA MET A 104 14.61 -13.66 -2.81
C MET A 104 16.05 -13.42 -3.29
N LEU A 105 16.99 -13.33 -2.34
CA LEU A 105 18.41 -13.04 -2.60
C LEU A 105 19.29 -14.31 -2.54
N GLN A 106 18.70 -15.50 -2.59
CA GLN A 106 19.44 -16.78 -2.47
C GLN A 106 20.42 -17.03 -3.63
N GLY A 107 20.19 -16.38 -4.78
CA GLY A 107 21.06 -16.50 -5.96
C GLY A 107 22.28 -15.57 -5.95
N LEU A 108 22.44 -14.72 -4.93
CA LEU A 108 23.55 -13.79 -4.80
C LEU A 108 24.52 -14.27 -3.72
N THR A 109 25.82 -14.19 -4.00
CA THR A 109 26.86 -14.30 -2.97
C THR A 109 26.76 -13.16 -1.96
N ASP A 110 27.42 -13.28 -0.81
CA ASP A 110 27.43 -12.23 0.21
C ASP A 110 27.98 -10.89 -0.33
N GLY A 111 28.99 -10.96 -1.20
CA GLY A 111 29.55 -9.77 -1.87
C GLY A 111 28.58 -9.12 -2.84
N GLU A 112 27.90 -9.91 -3.68
CA GLU A 112 26.88 -9.40 -4.62
C GLU A 112 25.66 -8.85 -3.88
N ARG A 113 25.28 -9.48 -2.76
CA ARG A 113 24.21 -8.99 -1.88
C ARG A 113 24.57 -7.63 -1.29
N ALA A 114 25.80 -7.44 -0.83
CA ALA A 114 26.27 -6.16 -0.32
C ALA A 114 26.20 -5.06 -1.40
N ILE A 115 26.67 -5.36 -2.62
CA ILE A 115 26.61 -4.42 -3.76
C ILE A 115 25.16 -4.08 -4.11
N PHE A 116 24.28 -5.09 -4.16
CA PHE A 116 22.86 -4.89 -4.45
C PHE A 116 22.19 -3.94 -3.43
N LEU A 117 22.43 -4.18 -2.14
CA LEU A 117 21.91 -3.33 -1.06
C LEU A 117 22.49 -1.91 -1.11
N GLU A 118 23.77 -1.76 -1.47
CA GLU A 118 24.39 -0.45 -1.66
C GLU A 118 23.73 0.34 -2.80
N LEU A 119 23.50 -0.30 -3.95
CA LEU A 119 22.83 0.31 -5.10
C LEU A 119 21.38 0.68 -4.78
N LEU A 120 20.65 -0.17 -4.04
CA LEU A 120 19.30 0.15 -3.56
C LEU A 120 19.30 1.37 -2.65
N ARG A 121 20.20 1.43 -1.66
CA ARG A 121 20.31 2.57 -0.76
C ARG A 121 20.62 3.85 -1.51
N LYS A 122 21.58 3.82 -2.44
CA LYS A 122 21.94 4.96 -3.29
C LYS A 122 20.75 5.46 -4.11
N THR A 123 19.95 4.54 -4.64
CA THR A 123 18.75 4.87 -5.42
C THR A 123 17.67 5.51 -4.53
N ILE A 124 17.46 4.97 -3.32
CA ILE A 124 16.53 5.53 -2.34
C ILE A 124 16.97 6.93 -1.94
N GLU A 125 18.23 7.13 -1.56
CA GLU A 125 18.78 8.42 -1.14
C GLU A 125 18.68 9.48 -2.24
N ALA A 126 19.05 9.14 -3.48
CA ALA A 126 18.96 10.04 -4.62
C ALA A 126 17.51 10.47 -4.91
N GLY A 127 16.55 9.55 -4.76
CA GLY A 127 15.12 9.83 -4.95
C GLY A 127 14.43 10.45 -3.73
N ASN A 128 15.06 10.40 -2.54
CA ASN A 128 14.37 10.62 -1.28
C ASN A 128 13.78 12.03 -1.16
N GLY A 129 14.50 13.05 -1.63
CA GLY A 129 14.06 14.44 -1.62
C GLY A 129 12.83 14.72 -2.50
N THR A 130 12.52 13.83 -3.45
CA THR A 130 11.34 13.90 -4.32
C THR A 130 10.24 12.91 -3.91
N SER A 131 10.50 12.06 -2.91
CA SER A 131 9.54 11.09 -2.40
C SER A 131 8.45 11.78 -1.58
N ARG A 132 7.18 11.39 -1.79
CA ARG A 132 6.04 11.82 -0.96
C ARG A 132 5.97 11.07 0.38
N ALA A 133 6.72 9.98 0.50
CA ALA A 133 6.98 9.25 1.73
C ALA A 133 8.50 9.16 1.91
N PRO A 134 9.15 10.28 2.25
CA PRO A 134 10.61 10.30 2.38
C PRO A 134 11.01 9.30 3.45
N TYR A 135 11.97 8.44 3.11
CA TYR A 135 12.64 7.59 4.06
C TYR A 135 13.27 8.49 5.12
N ARG A 136 12.83 8.32 6.37
CA ARG A 136 13.41 8.94 7.55
C ARG A 136 14.01 7.80 8.37
N PRO A 137 15.33 7.80 8.59
CA PRO A 137 15.93 6.86 9.53
C PRO A 137 15.19 6.97 10.86
N VAL A 138 14.87 5.83 11.47
CA VAL A 138 14.41 5.81 12.86
C VAL A 138 15.54 6.43 13.68
N ARG A 139 15.23 7.50 14.41
CA ARG A 139 16.20 8.08 15.36
C ARG A 139 16.34 7.10 16.51
N ASP A 140 17.57 6.69 16.81
CA ASP A 140 17.91 6.02 18.06
C ASP A 140 17.50 6.89 19.27
#